data_AF-A0A535IEK7-F1
#
_entry.id   AF-A0A535IEK7-F1
#
_cell.length_a   1.000
_cell.length_b   1.000
_cell.length_c   1.000
_cell.angle_alpha   90.00
_cell.angle_beta   90.00
_cell.angle_gamma   90.00
#
_symmetry.space_group_name_H-M   'P 1'
#
loop_
_entity.id
_entity.type
_entity.pdbx_description
1 polymer ?
#
loop_
_entity_poly.entity_id
_entity_poly.type
_entity_poly.pdbx_seq_one_letter_code
_entity_poly.pdbx_strand_id
1 'polypeptide(L)'
;MSRYRRWVPILFVVSLCFLIIHVLDDAFNLGEPRDWGVSVPEFLLIVASMYLVIPPFGALLARRGNVWGFVLVMLYAFQAFYGAGLNHVRHLSGDFGGIGIFGRALMALGVDCLSVRGHGFITGVLAMLGCGVTSPHTHVWWSTAVAVIDIVLNIPLIALCALAIIQWQRERTVAQATVARPDTATLPVRSD
;
A
#
# COMPACT_ATOMS: atom_id res chain seq x y z
N MET A 1 -0.52 -21.59 3.15
CA MET A 1 -0.79 -20.63 2.07
C MET A 1 -2.26 -20.44 1.68
N SER A 2 -3.09 -21.49 1.63
CA SER A 2 -4.46 -21.45 1.07
C SER A 2 -5.36 -20.34 1.64
N ARG A 3 -5.34 -20.12 2.96
CA ARG A 3 -6.14 -19.07 3.61
C ARG A 3 -5.82 -17.65 3.11
N TYR A 4 -4.54 -17.32 2.92
CA TYR A 4 -4.12 -15.98 2.50
C TYR A 4 -4.50 -15.70 1.04
N ARG A 5 -4.34 -16.72 0.18
CA ARG A 5 -4.74 -16.66 -1.23
C ARG A 5 -6.23 -16.38 -1.43
N ARG A 6 -7.06 -16.74 -0.44
CA ARG A 6 -8.50 -16.47 -0.44
C ARG A 6 -8.81 -15.06 0.08
N TRP A 7 -8.26 -14.70 1.24
CA TRP A 7 -8.68 -13.47 1.94
C TRP A 7 -7.98 -12.20 1.45
N VAL A 8 -6.70 -12.27 1.06
CA VAL A 8 -5.94 -11.08 0.61
C VAL A 8 -6.60 -10.41 -0.60
N PRO A 9 -6.99 -11.12 -1.69
CA PRO A 9 -7.64 -10.47 -2.83
C PRO A 9 -9.00 -9.84 -2.47
N ILE A 10 -9.76 -10.46 -1.56
CA ILE A 10 -11.07 -9.94 -1.13
C ILE A 10 -10.87 -8.63 -0.37
N LEU A 11 -10.02 -8.64 0.66
CA LEU A 11 -9.74 -7.45 1.46
C LEU A 11 -9.08 -6.35 0.63
N PHE A 12 -8.23 -6.71 -0.34
CA PHE A 12 -7.69 -5.76 -1.31
C PHE A 12 -8.78 -5.07 -2.12
N VAL A 13 -9.74 -5.81 -2.69
CA VAL A 13 -10.84 -5.21 -3.47
C VAL A 13 -11.69 -4.29 -2.60
N VAL A 14 -12.02 -4.71 -1.38
CA VAL A 14 -12.79 -3.87 -0.46
C VAL A 14 -12.02 -2.59 -0.10
N SER A 15 -10.73 -2.71 0.25
CA SER A 15 -9.85 -1.57 0.50
C SER A 15 -9.78 -0.63 -0.72
N LEU A 16 -9.63 -1.17 -1.92
CA LEU A 16 -9.56 -0.36 -3.15
C LEU A 16 -10.84 0.44 -3.40
N CYS A 17 -12.01 -0.14 -3.13
CA CYS A 17 -13.28 0.58 -3.26
C CYS A 17 -13.36 1.79 -2.31
N PHE A 18 -12.92 1.63 -1.05
CA PHE A 18 -12.92 2.73 -0.08
C PHE A 18 -11.87 3.80 -0.42
N LEU A 19 -10.69 3.39 -0.87
CA LEU A 19 -9.68 4.32 -1.38
C LEU A 19 -10.20 5.12 -2.58
N ILE A 20 -10.92 4.50 -3.51
CA ILE A 20 -11.54 5.22 -4.64
C ILE A 20 -12.52 6.28 -4.12
N ILE A 21 -13.37 5.91 -3.16
CA ILE A 21 -14.32 6.84 -2.55
C ILE A 21 -13.59 8.02 -1.88
N HIS A 22 -12.50 7.74 -1.14
CA HIS A 22 -11.67 8.77 -0.51
C HIS A 22 -11.07 9.73 -1.54
N VAL A 23 -10.42 9.19 -2.58
CA VAL A 23 -9.82 9.99 -3.65
C VAL A 23 -10.86 10.86 -4.36
N LEU A 24 -12.08 10.37 -4.55
CA LEU A 24 -13.15 11.16 -5.16
C LEU A 24 -13.58 12.32 -4.24
N ASP A 25 -13.56 12.13 -2.92
CA ASP A 25 -13.77 13.22 -1.97
C ASP A 25 -12.68 14.30 -2.11
N ASP A 26 -11.42 13.87 -2.10
CA ASP A 26 -10.25 14.74 -2.18
C ASP A 26 -10.28 15.56 -3.48
N ALA A 27 -10.64 14.91 -4.59
CA ALA A 27 -10.73 15.53 -5.91
C ALA A 27 -11.86 16.55 -6.03
N PHE A 28 -13.08 16.18 -5.63
CA PHE A 28 -14.29 16.91 -5.99
C PHE A 28 -14.83 17.80 -4.86
N ASN A 29 -14.63 17.43 -3.60
CA ASN A 29 -15.15 18.19 -2.46
C ASN A 29 -14.07 19.04 -1.80
N LEU A 30 -12.87 18.48 -1.61
CA LEU A 30 -11.76 19.20 -0.96
C LEU A 30 -10.94 20.03 -1.94
N GLY A 31 -10.92 19.62 -3.22
CA GLY A 31 -10.18 20.33 -4.26
C GLY A 31 -8.66 20.20 -4.10
N GLU A 32 -8.18 19.13 -3.47
CA GLU A 32 -6.74 18.84 -3.33
C GLU A 32 -5.93 18.93 -4.65
N PRO A 33 -6.47 18.53 -5.83
CA PRO A 33 -5.74 18.70 -7.09
C PRO A 33 -5.22 20.13 -7.32
N ARG A 34 -5.98 21.13 -6.85
CA ARG A 34 -5.62 22.55 -6.95
C ARG A 34 -4.35 22.88 -6.15
N ASP A 35 -4.20 22.30 -4.97
CA ASP A 35 -3.02 22.50 -4.11
C ASP A 35 -1.75 21.98 -4.78
N TRP A 36 -1.88 20.95 -5.61
CA TRP A 36 -0.77 20.34 -6.34
C TRP A 36 -0.60 20.90 -7.75
N GLY A 37 -1.38 21.93 -8.09
CA GLY A 37 -1.31 22.59 -9.38
C GLY A 37 -1.72 21.69 -10.55
N VAL A 38 -2.60 20.71 -10.33
CA VAL A 38 -3.12 19.79 -11.36
C VAL A 38 -4.64 19.90 -11.47
N SER A 39 -5.17 19.59 -12.65
CA SER A 39 -6.62 19.47 -12.86
C SER A 39 -7.17 18.18 -12.22
N VAL A 40 -8.47 18.13 -11.94
CA VAL A 40 -9.13 16.92 -11.42
C VAL A 40 -8.91 15.70 -12.33
N PRO A 41 -9.05 15.79 -13.68
CA PRO A 41 -8.75 14.65 -14.56
C PRO A 41 -7.29 14.19 -14.48
N GLU A 42 -6.32 15.10 -14.37
CA GLU A 42 -4.91 14.74 -14.20
C GLU A 42 -4.68 14.02 -12.87
N PHE A 43 -5.26 14.52 -11.78
CA PHE A 43 -5.21 13.86 -10.49
C PHE A 43 -5.79 12.45 -10.53
N LEU A 44 -6.98 12.27 -11.12
CA LEU A 44 -7.60 10.95 -11.27
C LEU A 44 -6.75 10.02 -12.14
N LEU A 45 -6.08 10.53 -13.17
CA LEU A 45 -5.16 9.77 -14.00
C LEU A 45 -3.92 9.33 -13.21
N ILE A 46 -3.34 10.21 -12.39
CA ILE A 46 -2.22 9.90 -11.49
C ILE A 46 -2.63 8.77 -10.55
N VAL A 47 -3.76 8.92 -9.85
CA VAL A 47 -4.30 7.89 -8.94
C VAL A 47 -4.53 6.58 -9.68
N ALA A 48 -5.21 6.61 -10.83
CA ALA A 48 -5.47 5.40 -11.60
C ALA A 48 -4.17 4.68 -11.98
N SER A 49 -3.15 5.43 -12.40
CA SER A 49 -1.84 4.86 -12.77
C SER A 49 -1.13 4.19 -11.57
N MET A 50 -1.25 4.78 -10.38
CA MET A 50 -0.62 4.25 -9.16
C MET A 50 -1.38 3.05 -8.58
N TYR A 51 -2.71 3.13 -8.56
CA TYR A 51 -3.54 2.22 -7.77
C TYR A 51 -4.32 1.17 -8.57
N LEU A 52 -4.60 1.41 -9.86
CA LEU A 52 -5.44 0.51 -10.67
C LEU A 52 -4.64 -0.41 -11.59
N VAL A 53 -3.31 -0.33 -11.59
CA VAL A 53 -2.45 -1.18 -12.42
C VAL A 53 -1.62 -2.14 -11.58
N ILE A 54 -0.67 -1.61 -10.79
CA ILE A 54 0.29 -2.43 -10.04
C ILE A 54 -0.39 -3.21 -8.90
N PRO A 55 -1.23 -2.61 -8.05
CA PRO A 55 -1.86 -3.35 -6.95
C PRO A 55 -2.82 -4.46 -7.41
N PRO A 56 -3.71 -4.27 -8.42
CA PRO A 56 -4.54 -5.34 -8.94
C PRO A 56 -3.72 -6.50 -9.52
N PHE A 57 -2.63 -6.21 -10.22
CA PHE A 57 -1.70 -7.24 -10.68
C PHE A 57 -1.08 -8.00 -9.49
N GLY A 58 -0.67 -7.29 -8.44
CA GLY A 58 -0.23 -7.88 -7.18
C GLY A 58 -1.27 -8.82 -6.56
N ALA A 59 -2.54 -8.41 -6.51
CA ALA A 59 -3.64 -9.23 -5.99
C ALA A 59 -3.87 -10.50 -6.82
N LEU A 60 -3.77 -10.41 -8.15
CA LEU A 60 -3.83 -11.58 -9.04
C LEU A 60 -2.69 -12.56 -8.78
N LEU A 61 -1.46 -12.05 -8.60
CA LEU A 61 -0.31 -12.87 -8.22
C LEU A 61 -0.47 -13.51 -6.83
N ALA A 62 -1.00 -12.76 -5.85
CA ALA A 62 -1.25 -13.24 -4.49
C ALA A 62 -2.28 -14.37 -4.48
N ARG A 63 -3.33 -14.28 -5.30
CA ARG A 63 -4.32 -15.36 -5.50
C ARG A 63 -3.69 -16.64 -6.01
N ARG A 64 -2.63 -16.53 -6.83
CA ARG A 64 -1.84 -17.68 -7.33
C ARG A 64 -0.80 -18.18 -6.30
N GLY A 65 -0.64 -17.51 -5.17
CA GLY A 65 0.33 -17.88 -4.12
C GLY A 65 1.75 -17.39 -4.39
N ASN A 66 1.94 -16.45 -5.32
CA ASN A 66 3.25 -15.86 -5.58
C ASN A 66 3.59 -14.84 -4.48
N VAL A 67 4.77 -14.98 -3.85
CA VAL A 67 5.25 -14.09 -2.78
C VAL A 67 5.27 -12.62 -3.21
N TRP A 68 5.65 -12.34 -4.46
CA TRP A 68 5.70 -10.98 -4.99
C TRP A 68 4.31 -10.34 -5.05
N GLY A 69 3.26 -11.14 -5.25
CA GLY A 69 1.89 -10.63 -5.16
C GLY A 69 1.55 -10.11 -3.78
N PHE A 70 1.92 -10.84 -2.73
CA PHE A 70 1.73 -10.38 -1.35
C PHE A 70 2.57 -9.13 -1.03
N VAL A 71 3.80 -9.03 -1.55
CA VAL A 71 4.64 -7.83 -1.38
C VAL A 71 3.99 -6.60 -2.02
N LEU A 72 3.52 -6.71 -3.27
CA LEU A 72 2.88 -5.60 -3.98
C LEU A 72 1.60 -5.13 -3.29
N VAL A 73 0.74 -6.07 -2.85
CA VAL A 73 -0.48 -5.73 -2.10
C VAL A 73 -0.15 -5.12 -0.74
N MET A 74 0.92 -5.57 -0.08
CA MET A 74 1.37 -4.99 1.18
C MET A 74 1.87 -3.55 1.01
N LEU A 75 2.64 -3.25 -0.04
CA LEU A 75 3.09 -1.89 -0.34
C LEU A 75 1.91 -0.96 -0.63
N TYR A 76 0.93 -1.43 -1.42
CA TYR A 76 -0.34 -0.73 -1.61
C TYR A 76 -1.03 -0.44 -0.26
N ALA A 77 -1.18 -1.46 0.58
CA ALA A 77 -1.89 -1.33 1.84
C ALA A 77 -1.19 -0.36 2.80
N PHE A 78 0.15 -0.32 2.80
CA PHE A 78 0.91 0.69 3.55
C PHE A 78 0.66 2.10 3.03
N GLN A 79 0.64 2.30 1.71
CA GLN A 79 0.36 3.62 1.15
C GLN A 79 -1.08 4.06 1.45
N ALA A 80 -2.08 3.20 1.27
CA ALA A 80 -3.47 3.53 1.59
C ALA A 80 -3.65 3.81 3.09
N PHE A 81 -3.04 3.00 3.96
CA PHE A 81 -3.06 3.22 5.41
C PHE A 81 -2.42 4.56 5.81
N TYR A 82 -1.24 4.87 5.27
CA TYR A 82 -0.48 6.04 5.66
C TYR A 82 -0.97 7.32 4.97
N GLY A 83 -1.11 7.27 3.64
CA GLY A 83 -1.40 8.40 2.77
C GLY A 83 -2.86 8.85 2.81
N ALA A 84 -3.82 7.93 2.92
CA ALA A 84 -5.22 8.29 3.14
C ALA A 84 -5.53 8.30 4.65
N GLY A 85 -5.42 7.14 5.31
CA GLY A 85 -5.85 6.96 6.70
C GLY A 85 -5.15 7.87 7.72
N LEU A 86 -3.85 7.67 7.94
CA LEU A 86 -3.11 8.43 8.97
C LEU A 86 -2.94 9.89 8.60
N ASN A 87 -2.80 10.22 7.32
CA ASN A 87 -2.72 11.61 6.87
C ASN A 87 -4.00 12.38 7.25
N HIS A 88 -5.17 11.77 7.03
CA HIS A 88 -6.46 12.32 7.44
C HIS A 88 -6.55 12.54 8.96
N VAL A 89 -6.07 11.58 9.76
CA VAL A 89 -6.02 11.74 11.23
C VAL A 89 -5.10 12.90 11.64
N ARG A 90 -3.99 13.11 10.94
CA ARG A 90 -3.11 14.27 11.18
C ARG A 90 -3.81 15.58 10.86
N HIS A 91 -4.51 15.66 9.74
CA HIS A 91 -5.31 16.84 9.38
C HIS A 91 -6.37 17.16 10.45
N LEU A 92 -7.03 16.14 11.01
CA LEU A 92 -7.97 16.32 12.14
C LEU A 92 -7.29 16.87 13.41
N SER A 93 -6.00 16.59 13.61
CA SER A 93 -5.21 17.14 14.71
C SER A 93 -4.63 18.54 14.43
N GLY A 94 -4.92 19.12 13.26
CA GLY A 94 -4.41 20.43 12.85
C GLY A 94 -2.99 20.40 12.28
N ASP A 95 -2.43 19.21 12.03
CA ASP A 95 -1.11 19.03 11.44
C ASP A 95 -1.20 18.75 9.95
N PHE A 96 -0.94 19.77 9.14
CA PHE A 96 -0.91 19.73 7.68
C PHE A 96 0.53 19.70 7.12
N GLY A 97 1.55 19.59 8.01
CA GLY A 97 2.97 19.50 7.67
C GLY A 97 3.36 18.08 7.25
N GLY A 98 2.79 17.60 6.16
CA GLY A 98 2.73 16.17 5.85
C GLY A 98 3.85 15.59 4.99
N ILE A 99 5.14 15.77 5.31
CA ILE A 99 6.16 14.95 4.63
C ILE A 99 5.96 13.48 5.08
N GLY A 100 5.52 12.65 4.13
CA GLY A 100 5.30 11.23 4.35
C GLY A 100 6.59 10.47 4.61
N ILE A 101 6.51 9.19 5.00
CA ILE A 101 7.71 8.36 5.23
C ILE A 101 8.63 8.36 3.99
N PHE A 102 8.05 8.29 2.79
CA PHE A 102 8.80 8.32 1.55
C PHE A 102 9.39 9.70 1.26
N GLY A 103 8.64 10.79 1.47
CA GLY A 103 9.19 12.15 1.41
C GLY A 103 10.36 12.36 2.39
N ARG A 104 10.30 11.79 3.60
CA ARG A 104 11.39 11.85 4.59
C ARG A 104 12.62 11.07 4.13
N ALA A 105 12.41 9.91 3.51
CA ALA A 105 13.49 9.12 2.92
C ALA A 105 14.16 9.88 1.75
N LEU A 106 13.37 10.50 0.87
CA LEU A 106 13.87 11.34 -0.22
C LEU A 106 14.65 12.55 0.31
N MET A 107 14.16 13.22 1.35
CA MET A 107 14.89 14.32 2.00
C MET A 107 16.19 13.87 2.65
N ALA A 108 16.20 12.67 3.26
CA ALA A 108 17.42 12.08 3.79
C ALA A 108 18.46 11.77 2.69
N LEU A 109 18.01 11.60 1.44
CA LEU A 109 18.85 11.44 0.25
C LEU A 109 19.17 12.78 -0.44
N GLY A 110 18.79 13.92 0.15
CA GLY A 110 19.08 15.26 -0.37
C GLY A 110 18.06 15.81 -1.37
N VAL A 111 16.91 15.16 -1.57
CA VAL A 111 15.83 15.68 -2.42
C VAL A 111 15.01 16.71 -1.63
N ASP A 112 14.88 17.91 -2.16
CA ASP A 112 14.02 18.92 -1.55
C ASP A 112 12.53 18.62 -1.81
N CYS A 113 11.94 17.88 -0.88
CA CYS A 113 10.53 17.51 -0.92
C CYS A 113 9.60 18.65 -0.45
N LEU A 114 10.11 19.73 0.14
CA LEU A 114 9.31 20.82 0.70
C LEU A 114 9.08 21.95 -0.31
N SER A 115 10.00 22.12 -1.26
CA SER A 115 9.88 23.09 -2.35
C SER A 115 9.24 22.53 -3.61
N VAL A 116 8.65 21.33 -3.56
CA VAL A 116 7.86 20.75 -4.66
C VAL A 116 6.59 21.60 -4.83
N ARG A 117 6.74 22.72 -5.53
CA ARG A 117 5.71 23.66 -5.95
C ARG A 117 5.78 23.68 -7.47
N GLY A 118 4.72 23.25 -8.13
CA GLY A 118 4.72 23.14 -9.59
C GLY A 118 3.33 22.83 -10.13
N HIS A 119 3.24 22.88 -11.46
CA HIS A 119 2.06 22.45 -12.21
C HIS A 119 2.40 21.15 -12.96
N GLY A 120 1.48 20.19 -12.92
CA GLY A 120 1.52 19.01 -13.79
C GLY A 120 1.80 17.68 -13.10
N PHE A 121 1.77 16.63 -13.92
CA PHE A 121 1.70 15.23 -13.49
C PHE A 121 2.78 14.81 -12.49
N ILE A 122 4.04 15.23 -12.70
CA ILE A 122 5.17 14.85 -11.85
C ILE A 122 5.02 15.42 -10.43
N THR A 123 4.55 16.66 -10.31
CA THR A 123 4.28 17.30 -9.02
C THR A 123 3.20 16.54 -8.26
N GLY A 124 2.12 16.12 -8.94
CA GLY A 124 1.08 15.30 -8.32
C GLY A 124 1.56 13.89 -7.91
N VAL A 125 2.46 13.25 -8.67
CA VAL A 125 3.08 11.98 -8.27
C VAL A 125 3.93 12.15 -7.02
N LEU A 126 4.75 13.20 -6.96
CA LEU A 126 5.56 13.49 -5.77
C LEU A 126 4.67 13.81 -4.56
N ALA A 127 3.57 14.55 -4.76
CA ALA A 127 2.59 14.84 -3.71
C ALA A 127 1.95 13.56 -3.15
N MET A 128 1.51 12.65 -4.01
CA MET A 128 0.96 11.34 -3.63
C MET A 128 1.97 10.43 -2.91
N LEU A 129 3.27 10.67 -3.12
CA LEU A 129 4.36 10.00 -2.43
C LEU A 129 4.76 10.70 -1.10
N GLY A 130 4.02 11.74 -0.70
CA GLY A 130 4.23 12.45 0.55
C GLY A 130 5.31 13.53 0.49
N CYS A 131 5.56 14.10 -0.70
CA CYS A 131 6.27 15.36 -0.85
C CYS A 131 5.28 16.53 -0.87
N GLY A 132 5.71 17.74 -0.55
CA GLY A 132 4.87 18.94 -0.57
C GLY A 132 4.10 19.19 0.73
N VAL A 133 3.24 20.21 0.67
CA VAL A 133 2.41 20.69 1.78
C VAL A 133 1.00 20.82 1.26
N THR A 134 0.03 20.22 1.95
CA THR A 134 -1.39 20.36 1.62
C THR A 134 -1.94 21.59 2.34
N SER A 135 -2.81 22.36 1.68
CA SER A 135 -3.44 23.52 2.34
C SER A 135 -4.32 23.04 3.49
N PRO A 136 -4.42 23.80 4.59
CA PRO A 136 -5.37 23.50 5.65
C PRO A 136 -6.80 23.41 5.09
N HIS A 137 -7.46 22.28 5.33
CA HIS A 137 -8.84 22.04 4.94
C HIS A 137 -9.56 21.22 6.02
N THR A 138 -10.90 21.21 5.94
CA THR A 138 -11.74 20.45 6.87
C THR A 138 -12.43 19.33 6.13
N HIS A 139 -12.29 18.12 6.65
CA HIS A 139 -13.01 16.97 6.12
C HIS A 139 -14.44 16.95 6.66
N VAL A 140 -15.40 16.67 5.78
CA VAL A 140 -16.79 16.37 6.17
C VAL A 140 -16.86 15.02 6.88
N TRP A 141 -17.87 14.83 7.75
CA TRP A 141 -17.99 13.64 8.62
C TRP A 141 -17.89 12.31 7.88
N TRP A 142 -18.43 12.22 6.66
CA TRP A 142 -18.39 11.00 5.87
C TRP A 142 -16.97 10.67 5.38
N SER A 143 -16.19 11.68 5.01
CA SER A 143 -14.78 11.54 4.60
C SER A 143 -13.93 10.98 5.73
N THR A 144 -14.16 11.47 6.95
CA THR A 144 -13.56 10.92 8.18
C THR A 144 -13.94 9.47 8.42
N ALA A 145 -15.21 9.09 8.17
CA ALA A 145 -15.61 7.69 8.29
C ALA A 145 -14.87 6.80 7.27
N VAL A 146 -14.72 7.26 6.03
CA VAL A 146 -13.98 6.55 4.97
C VAL A 146 -12.51 6.38 5.34
N ALA A 147 -11.84 7.44 5.80
CA ALA A 147 -10.44 7.36 6.24
C ALA A 147 -10.23 6.35 7.39
N VAL A 148 -11.15 6.31 8.36
CA VAL A 148 -11.10 5.31 9.45
C VAL A 148 -11.33 3.90 8.92
N ILE A 149 -12.26 3.72 7.97
CA ILE A 149 -12.48 2.42 7.32
C ILE A 149 -11.22 1.98 6.57
N ASP A 150 -10.54 2.89 5.85
CA ASP A 150 -9.27 2.58 5.19
C ASP A 150 -8.20 2.13 6.18
N ILE A 151 -8.11 2.77 7.35
CA ILE A 151 -7.22 2.30 8.43
C ILE A 151 -7.57 0.87 8.85
N VAL A 152 -8.85 0.63 9.16
CA VAL A 152 -9.34 -0.65 9.66
C VAL A 152 -9.20 -1.77 8.63
N LEU A 153 -9.31 -1.47 7.33
CA LEU A 153 -9.15 -2.46 6.26
C LEU A 153 -7.69 -2.73 5.93
N ASN A 154 -6.83 -1.72 5.94
CA ASN A 154 -5.45 -1.87 5.50
C ASN A 154 -4.55 -2.49 6.58
N ILE A 155 -4.81 -2.29 7.88
CA ILE A 155 -4.09 -2.99 8.96
C ILE A 155 -4.16 -4.53 8.82
N PRO A 156 -5.34 -5.17 8.74
CA PRO A 156 -5.42 -6.62 8.58
C PRO A 156 -4.89 -7.07 7.21
N LEU A 157 -5.01 -6.26 6.15
CA LEU A 157 -4.43 -6.57 4.85
C LEU A 157 -2.89 -6.64 4.92
N ILE A 158 -2.25 -5.67 5.58
CA ILE A 158 -0.81 -5.67 5.88
C ILE A 158 -0.44 -6.93 6.68
N ALA A 159 -1.15 -7.20 7.77
CA ALA A 159 -0.88 -8.34 8.63
C ALA A 159 -0.99 -9.68 7.89
N LEU A 160 -2.04 -9.86 7.07
CA LEU A 160 -2.22 -11.07 6.28
C LEU A 160 -1.12 -11.25 5.22
N CYS A 161 -0.70 -10.17 4.56
CA CYS A 161 0.39 -10.23 3.60
C CYS A 161 1.72 -10.57 4.29
N ALA A 162 2.03 -9.94 5.42
CA ALA A 162 3.23 -10.23 6.21
C ALA A 162 3.26 -11.69 6.68
N LEU A 163 2.15 -12.20 7.23
CA LEU A 163 2.03 -13.59 7.64
C LEU A 163 2.16 -14.56 6.46
N ALA A 164 1.65 -14.19 5.27
CA ALA A 164 1.83 -14.98 4.06
C ALA A 164 3.31 -15.02 3.63
N ILE A 165 4.01 -13.90 3.65
CA ILE A 165 5.44 -13.84 3.30
C ILE A 165 6.27 -14.67 4.30
N ILE A 166 6.00 -14.55 5.60
CA ILE A 166 6.67 -15.35 6.64
C ILE A 166 6.40 -16.84 6.45
N GLN A 167 5.16 -17.25 6.19
CA GLN A 167 4.85 -18.66 5.96
C GLN A 167 5.54 -19.18 4.69
N TRP A 168 5.62 -18.38 3.62
CA TRP A 168 6.31 -18.75 2.38
C TRP A 168 7.81 -18.98 2.63
N GLN A 169 8.43 -18.12 3.43
CA GLN A 169 9.83 -18.26 3.82
C GLN A 169 10.05 -19.54 4.62
N ARG A 170 9.18 -19.84 5.59
CA ARG A 170 9.24 -21.08 6.39
C ARG A 170 9.13 -22.33 5.51
N GLU A 171 8.19 -22.36 4.55
CA GLU A 171 8.01 -23.46 3.61
C GLU A 171 9.28 -23.70 2.76
N ARG A 172 9.97 -22.64 2.33
CA ARG A 172 11.25 -22.75 1.61
C ARG A 172 12.39 -23.25 2.48
N THR A 173 12.51 -22.77 3.72
CA THR A 173 13.56 -23.22 4.64
C THR A 173 13.42 -24.71 4.95
N VAL A 174 12.19 -25.19 5.19
CA VAL A 174 11.93 -26.63 5.39
C VAL A 174 12.29 -27.43 4.14
N ALA A 175 11.85 -27.00 2.95
CA ALA A 175 12.17 -27.68 1.70
C ALA A 175 13.69 -27.78 1.45
N GLN A 176 14.44 -26.72 1.73
CA GLN A 176 15.91 -26.72 1.64
C GLN A 176 16.55 -27.67 2.66
N ALA A 177 16.06 -27.69 3.90
CA ALA A 177 16.55 -28.60 4.94
C ALA A 177 16.25 -30.08 4.63
N THR A 178 15.11 -30.38 4.00
CA THR A 178 14.77 -31.73 3.54
C THR A 178 15.67 -32.19 2.40
N VAL A 179 15.95 -31.33 1.42
CA VAL A 179 16.87 -31.65 0.31
C VAL A 179 18.32 -31.82 0.79
N ALA A 180 18.73 -31.09 1.83
CA ALA A 180 20.07 -31.18 2.42
C ALA A 180 20.29 -32.40 3.33
N ARG A 181 19.31 -33.31 3.49
CA ARG A 181 19.48 -34.62 4.14
C ARG A 181 19.36 -35.76 3.12
N PRO A 182 20.47 -36.19 2.48
CA PRO A 182 20.46 -37.36 1.59
C PRO A 182 20.44 -38.70 2.35
N ASP A 183 20.75 -38.72 3.65
CA ASP A 183 21.24 -39.94 4.33
C ASP A 183 20.21 -40.68 5.21
N THR A 184 18.94 -40.70 4.85
CA THR A 184 17.98 -41.66 5.44
C THR A 184 17.35 -42.57 4.39
N ALA A 185 18.11 -42.93 3.35
CA ALA A 185 17.87 -44.18 2.64
C ALA A 185 18.38 -45.31 3.54
N THR A 186 17.45 -45.95 4.23
CA THR A 186 17.64 -47.21 4.96
C THR A 186 18.32 -48.24 4.04
N LEU A 187 19.60 -48.49 4.26
CA LEU A 187 20.24 -49.68 3.73
C LEU A 187 19.54 -50.89 4.38
N PRO A 188 19.05 -51.88 3.60
CA PRO A 188 18.53 -53.09 4.19
C PRO A 188 19.68 -53.80 4.91
N VAL A 189 19.45 -54.08 6.19
CA VAL A 189 20.29 -54.99 6.98
C VAL A 189 20.30 -56.34 6.24
N ARG A 190 21.40 -56.66 5.56
CA ARG A 190 21.69 -58.04 5.17
C ARG A 190 22.13 -58.76 6.43
N SER A 191 21.25 -59.59 6.97
CA SER A 191 21.67 -60.77 7.72
C SER A 191 22.35 -61.72 6.74
N ASP A 192 23.63 -62.03 6.99
CA ASP A 192 24.25 -63.35 6.80
C ASP A 192 25.63 -63.33 7.48
#